data_AF-A0A2D5TQX8-F1
#
_entry.id   AF-A0A2D5TQX8-F1
#
_cell.length_a   1.000
_cell.length_b   1.000
_cell.length_c   1.000
_cell.angle_alpha   90.00
_cell.angle_beta   90.00
_cell.angle_gamma   90.00
#
_symmetry.space_group_name_H-M   'P 1'
#
loop_
_entity.id
_entity.type
_entity.pdbx_description
1 polymer ?
#
loop_
_entity_poly.entity_id
_entity_poly.type
_entity_poly.pdbx_seq_one_letter_code
_entity_poly.pdbx_strand_id
1 'polypeptide(L)'
;MSLTIGCANDSTDDLTIPAATVITYNKDVRTIMNQSCATSGCHNAASQSAGLVLETYTQVRGAFENRGALNRMQSTTRSMPPTGNLPDPTLDVIRTWITNGYLEN
;
A
#
# COMPACT_ATOMS: atom_id res chain seq x y z
N MET A 1 -28.87 -53.20 1.83
CA MET A 1 -28.63 -51.83 2.33
C MET A 1 -28.75 -50.87 1.17
N SER A 2 -29.86 -50.16 1.07
CA SER A 2 -30.04 -49.08 0.10
C SER A 2 -29.63 -47.78 0.78
N LEU A 3 -28.64 -47.07 0.23
CA LEU A 3 -28.35 -45.70 0.61
C LEU A 3 -29.05 -44.77 -0.38
N THR A 4 -30.01 -44.02 0.15
CA THR A 4 -30.82 -43.01 -0.53
C THR A 4 -30.06 -41.69 -0.71
N ILE A 5 -30.47 -41.01 -1.78
CA ILE A 5 -30.19 -39.65 -2.25
C ILE A 5 -30.23 -38.54 -1.18
N GLY A 6 -29.45 -37.48 -1.41
CA GLY A 6 -29.73 -36.09 -0.96
C GLY A 6 -28.53 -35.43 -0.27
N CYS A 7 -28.03 -34.25 -0.61
CA CYS A 7 -28.42 -33.21 -1.57
C CYS A 7 -27.12 -32.56 -2.07
N ALA A 8 -27.08 -32.14 -3.33
CA ALA A 8 -26.09 -31.16 -3.76
C ALA A 8 -26.37 -29.85 -3.01
N ASN A 9 -25.44 -29.40 -2.18
CA ASN A 9 -25.41 -28.00 -1.79
C ASN A 9 -24.91 -27.23 -3.01
N ASP A 10 -25.83 -26.90 -3.91
CA ASP A 10 -25.65 -25.80 -4.84
C ASP A 10 -25.69 -24.51 -4.02
N SER A 11 -24.56 -24.16 -3.43
CA SER A 11 -24.28 -22.79 -3.04
C SER A 11 -23.32 -22.25 -4.07
N THR A 12 -23.85 -21.87 -5.23
CA THR A 12 -23.19 -20.98 -6.19
C THR A 12 -23.05 -19.53 -5.68
N ASP A 13 -23.10 -19.34 -4.36
CA ASP A 13 -23.17 -18.05 -3.69
C ASP A 13 -21.83 -17.63 -3.06
N ASP A 14 -20.71 -18.07 -3.64
CA ASP A 14 -19.41 -17.43 -3.36
C ASP A 14 -18.38 -17.69 -4.47
N LEU A 15 -18.72 -17.27 -5.68
CA LEU A 15 -17.71 -16.83 -6.65
C LEU A 15 -17.93 -15.35 -6.93
N THR A 16 -18.12 -14.57 -5.87
CA THR A 16 -17.84 -13.15 -6.00
C THR A 16 -16.32 -13.04 -6.06
N ILE A 17 -15.78 -12.75 -7.24
CA ILE A 17 -14.43 -12.19 -7.32
C ILE A 17 -14.45 -11.04 -6.32
N PRO A 18 -13.63 -11.05 -5.25
CA PRO A 18 -13.65 -9.98 -4.27
C PRO A 18 -13.50 -8.69 -5.06
N ALA A 19 -14.48 -7.80 -4.93
CA ALA A 19 -14.46 -6.53 -5.64
C ALA A 19 -13.10 -5.90 -5.36
N ALA A 20 -12.36 -5.58 -6.43
CA ALA A 20 -11.01 -5.05 -6.29
C ALA A 20 -11.07 -3.84 -5.35
N THR A 21 -10.39 -3.91 -4.20
CA THR A 21 -10.38 -2.82 -3.24
C THR A 21 -9.72 -1.62 -3.91
N VAL A 22 -10.53 -0.59 -4.20
CA VAL A 22 -10.04 0.65 -4.79
C VAL A 22 -9.38 1.48 -3.69
N ILE A 23 -8.05 1.44 -3.68
CA ILE A 23 -7.18 2.25 -2.83
C ILE A 23 -6.69 3.45 -3.63
N THR A 24 -6.80 4.64 -3.06
CA THR A 24 -6.40 5.90 -3.72
C THR A 24 -5.48 6.73 -2.83
N TYR A 25 -4.71 7.63 -3.43
CA TYR A 25 -3.71 8.40 -2.70
C TYR A 25 -4.37 9.30 -1.66
N ASN A 26 -5.37 10.08 -2.07
CA ASN A 26 -5.98 11.07 -1.18
C ASN A 26 -6.73 10.44 -0.01
N LYS A 27 -7.34 9.27 -0.23
CA LYS A 27 -8.10 8.57 0.80
C LYS A 27 -7.22 7.76 1.75
N ASP A 28 -6.27 6.99 1.21
CA ASP A 28 -5.61 5.93 1.98
C ASP A 28 -4.11 6.16 2.16
N VAL A 29 -3.39 6.53 1.10
CA VAL A 29 -1.91 6.57 1.13
C VAL A 29 -1.37 7.87 1.70
N ARG A 30 -2.04 9.01 1.50
CA ARG A 30 -1.59 10.33 1.93
C ARG A 30 -1.34 10.38 3.43
N THR A 31 -2.23 9.80 4.22
CA THR A 31 -2.09 9.75 5.69
C THR A 31 -0.86 8.95 6.10
N ILE A 32 -0.61 7.81 5.47
CA ILE A 32 0.59 6.98 5.74
C ILE A 32 1.86 7.77 5.42
N MET A 33 1.91 8.42 4.25
CA MET A 33 3.07 9.22 3.85
C MET A 33 3.32 10.38 4.82
N ASN A 34 2.28 11.11 5.22
CA ASN A 34 2.42 12.24 6.13
C ASN A 34 2.86 11.85 7.55
N GLN A 35 2.40 10.69 8.04
CA GLN A 35 2.69 10.25 9.40
C GLN A 35 4.04 9.55 9.52
N SER A 36 4.49 8.87 8.47
CA SER A 36 5.66 7.98 8.55
C SER A 36 6.83 8.39 7.66
N CYS A 37 6.64 9.28 6.67
CA CYS A 37 7.67 9.56 5.66
C CYS A 37 7.96 11.06 5.48
N ALA A 38 6.93 11.86 5.24
CA ALA A 38 7.01 13.32 5.06
C ALA A 38 7.04 14.07 6.40
N THR A 39 7.85 13.57 7.34
CA THR A 39 8.02 14.15 8.67
C THR A 39 9.28 15.03 8.73
N SER A 40 9.32 15.92 9.73
CA SER A 40 10.49 16.76 9.97
C SER A 40 11.75 15.93 10.20
N GLY A 41 12.85 16.28 9.53
CA GLY A 41 14.11 15.54 9.53
C GLY A 41 14.19 14.41 8.50
N CYS A 42 13.08 14.09 7.82
CA CYS A 42 12.98 12.99 6.86
C CYS A 42 12.68 13.54 5.45
N HIS A 43 11.57 13.13 4.83
CA HIS A 43 11.27 13.41 3.42
C HIS A 43 10.22 14.52 3.26
N ASN A 44 10.33 15.58 4.05
CA ASN A 44 9.50 16.78 3.91
C ASN A 44 10.25 17.89 3.14
N ALA A 45 9.58 18.98 2.78
CA ALA A 45 10.15 20.05 1.97
C ALA A 45 11.30 20.80 2.67
N ALA A 46 11.29 20.84 4.01
CA ALA A 46 12.31 21.51 4.80
C ALA A 46 13.60 20.68 4.92
N SER A 47 13.49 19.37 5.14
CA SER A 47 14.64 18.49 5.41
C SER A 47 15.17 17.78 4.18
N GLN A 48 14.30 17.46 3.21
CA GLN A 48 14.65 16.86 1.92
C GLN A 48 15.67 15.72 2.03
N SER A 49 15.52 14.83 3.03
CA SER A 49 16.49 13.77 3.27
C SER A 49 16.69 12.93 2.00
N ALA A 50 17.96 12.70 1.63
CA ALA A 50 18.37 12.07 0.38
C ALA A 50 17.84 12.76 -0.91
N GLY A 51 17.57 14.07 -0.85
CA GLY A 51 17.03 14.85 -1.96
C GLY A 51 15.63 14.36 -2.38
N LEU A 52 14.82 13.93 -1.42
CA LEU A 52 13.48 13.40 -1.63
C LEU A 52 12.47 14.14 -0.74
N VAL A 53 11.37 14.57 -1.36
CA VAL A 53 10.20 15.18 -0.71
C VAL A 53 8.99 14.32 -1.04
N LEU A 54 8.08 14.10 -0.09
CA LEU A 54 6.93 13.19 -0.18
C LEU A 54 5.61 13.84 0.28
N GLU A 55 5.43 15.14 0.07
CA GLU A 55 4.28 15.91 0.59
C GLU A 55 3.09 15.96 -0.38
N THR A 56 3.32 15.70 -1.67
CA THR A 56 2.29 15.76 -2.73
C THR A 56 2.15 14.43 -3.45
N TYR A 57 0.99 14.21 -4.09
CA TYR A 57 0.75 13.01 -4.91
C TYR A 57 1.86 12.78 -5.94
N THR A 58 2.21 13.80 -6.74
CA THR A 58 3.21 13.68 -7.80
C THR A 58 4.59 13.29 -7.26
N GLN A 59 4.99 13.88 -6.14
CA GLN A 59 6.24 13.55 -5.46
C GLN A 59 6.25 12.11 -4.94
N VAL A 60 5.17 11.70 -4.27
CA VAL A 60 5.02 10.35 -3.73
C VAL A 60 5.02 9.32 -4.85
N ARG A 61 4.17 9.49 -5.86
CA ARG A 61 4.13 8.62 -7.04
C ARG A 61 5.50 8.50 -7.70
N GLY A 62 6.17 9.64 -7.95
CA GLY A 62 7.51 9.65 -8.55
C GLY A 62 8.55 8.89 -7.73
N ALA A 63 8.43 8.88 -6.40
CA ALA A 63 9.31 8.11 -5.52
C ALA A 63 9.11 6.59 -5.67
N PHE A 64 7.87 6.14 -5.85
CA PHE A 64 7.56 4.73 -6.08
C PHE A 64 7.94 4.28 -7.49
N GLU A 65 7.69 5.10 -8.51
CA GLU A 65 8.01 4.77 -9.91
C GLU A 65 9.52 4.79 -10.18
N ASN A 66 10.25 5.79 -9.64
CA ASN A 66 11.60 6.09 -10.11
C ASN A 66 12.70 5.97 -9.05
N ARG A 67 12.34 5.88 -7.76
CA ARG A 67 13.31 5.94 -6.64
C ARG A 67 13.32 4.69 -5.77
N GLY A 68 12.51 3.67 -6.11
CA GLY A 68 12.46 2.41 -5.40
C GLY A 68 11.96 2.52 -3.96
N ALA A 69 11.04 3.46 -3.67
CA ALA A 69 10.52 3.70 -2.32
C ALA A 69 9.99 2.42 -1.65
N LEU A 70 9.23 1.60 -2.37
CA LEU A 70 8.72 0.32 -1.85
C LEU A 70 9.83 -0.63 -1.38
N ASN A 71 10.94 -0.70 -2.11
CA ASN A 71 12.08 -1.55 -1.74
C ASN A 71 12.74 -1.07 -0.45
N ARG A 72 12.80 0.25 -0.23
CA ARG A 72 13.32 0.82 1.02
C ARG A 72 12.41 0.47 2.20
N MET A 73 11.09 0.48 1.98
CA MET A 73 10.08 0.14 2.99
C MET A 73 10.03 -1.34 3.37
N GLN A 74 10.57 -2.21 2.51
CA GLN A 74 10.64 -3.66 2.74
C GLN A 74 12.04 -4.13 3.15
N SER A 75 13.02 -3.23 3.16
CA SER A 75 14.41 -3.56 3.49
C SER A 75 14.57 -3.88 4.98
N THR A 76 15.40 -4.87 5.31
CA THR A 76 15.75 -5.21 6.71
C THR A 76 17.07 -4.60 7.17
N THR A 77 17.90 -4.10 6.24
CA THR A 77 19.24 -3.56 6.54
C THR A 77 19.31 -2.04 6.42
N ARG A 78 18.45 -1.46 5.59
CA ARG A 78 18.34 -0.01 5.40
C ARG A 78 16.85 0.32 5.26
N SER A 79 16.03 -0.03 6.24
CA SER A 79 14.59 0.22 6.20
C SER A 79 14.27 1.72 6.10
N MET A 80 13.13 2.04 5.51
CA MET A 80 12.48 3.34 5.63
C MET A 80 11.03 3.11 6.07
N PRO A 81 10.62 3.51 7.28
CA PRO A 81 11.38 4.33 8.25
C PRO A 81 12.65 3.67 8.84
N PRO A 82 13.64 4.47 9.29
CA PRO A 82 14.88 3.94 9.88
C PRO A 82 14.65 3.17 11.20
N THR A 83 13.54 3.43 11.88
CA THR A 83 13.15 2.78 13.12
C THR A 83 12.56 1.39 12.92
N GLY A 84 12.33 0.99 11.67
CA GLY A 84 11.74 -0.30 11.30
C GLY A 84 10.68 -0.15 10.21
N ASN A 85 10.33 -1.26 9.58
CA ASN A 85 9.31 -1.30 8.53
C ASN A 85 7.92 -0.98 9.09
N LEU A 86 7.05 -0.47 8.22
CA LEU A 86 5.64 -0.31 8.54
C LEU A 86 5.00 -1.69 8.81
N PRO A 87 3.93 -1.76 9.62
CA PRO A 87 3.17 -2.99 9.79
C PRO A 87 2.67 -3.53 8.45
N ASP A 88 2.61 -4.86 8.31
CA ASP A 88 2.20 -5.51 7.05
C ASP A 88 0.87 -4.98 6.48
N PRO A 89 -0.21 -4.77 7.28
CA PRO A 89 -1.44 -4.20 6.75
C PRO A 89 -1.27 -2.81 6.13
N THR A 90 -0.35 -2.00 6.65
CA THR A 90 -0.05 -0.67 6.11
C THR A 90 0.77 -0.77 4.82
N LEU A 91 1.72 -1.72 4.76
CA LEU A 91 2.44 -2.01 3.52
C LEU A 91 1.50 -2.53 2.43
N ASP A 92 0.49 -3.31 2.78
CA ASP A 92 -0.48 -3.87 1.83
C ASP A 92 -1.38 -2.79 1.21
N VAL A 93 -1.75 -1.75 1.96
CA VAL A 93 -2.42 -0.57 1.39
C VAL A 93 -1.55 0.06 0.29
N ILE A 94 -0.26 0.22 0.55
CA ILE A 94 0.67 0.82 -0.42
C ILE A 94 0.90 -0.09 -1.63
N ARG A 95 1.06 -1.40 -1.41
CA ARG A 95 1.18 -2.40 -2.49
C ARG A 95 -0.07 -2.40 -3.37
N THR A 96 -1.25 -2.38 -2.76
CA THR A 96 -2.53 -2.36 -3.48
C THR A 96 -2.69 -1.07 -4.27
N TRP A 97 -2.32 0.07 -3.71
CA TRP A 97 -2.33 1.35 -4.43
C TRP A 97 -1.43 1.34 -5.67
N ILE A 98 -0.24 0.75 -5.56
CA ILE A 98 0.69 0.57 -6.68
C ILE A 98 0.05 -0.33 -7.75
N THR A 99 -0.51 -1.48 -7.34
CA THR A 99 -1.19 -2.42 -8.26
C THR A 99 -2.41 -1.81 -8.94
N ASN A 100 -3.14 -0.93 -8.25
CA ASN A 100 -4.27 -0.18 -8.81
C ASN A 100 -3.82 0.93 -9.80
N GLY A 101 -2.52 1.12 -10.03
CA GLY A 101 -2.00 2.08 -11.00
C GLY A 101 -1.82 3.50 -10.43
N TYR A 102 -1.53 3.63 -9.13
CA TYR A 102 -1.26 4.91 -8.47
C TYR A 102 -2.44 5.90 -8.53
N LEU A 103 -3.67 5.43 -8.32
CA LEU A 103 -4.86 6.27 -8.38
C LEU A 103 -4.76 7.44 -7.39
N GLU A 104 -5.01 8.67 -7.86
CA GLU A 104 -4.97 9.84 -6.97
C GLU A 104 -6.25 9.97 -6.14
N ASN A 105 -7.41 9.77 -6.77
CA ASN A 105 -8.75 9.97 -6.22
C ASN A 105 -9.62 8.72 -6.33
#